data_AF-A0A7X3P1G1-F1
#
_entry.id   AF-A0A7X3P1G1-F1
#
_cell.length_a   1.000
_cell.length_b   1.000
_cell.length_c   1.000
_cell.angle_alpha   90.00
_cell.angle_beta   90.00
_cell.angle_gamma   90.00
#
_symmetry.space_group_name_H-M   'P 1'
#
loop_
_entity.id
_entity.type
_entity.pdbx_description
1 polymer ?
#
loop_
_entity_poly.entity_id
_entity_poly.type
_entity_poly.pdbx_seq_one_letter_code
_entity_poly.pdbx_strand_id
1 'polypeptide(L)'
;MAMSVYAGTTLSEAEKIIAGDYSVFDWRERATYSRVYLGMNPAIRDAENALDNDTDKPVVVALLLKAEKMLVKDRVRRLSAIKSARIIPDEELLKRTGYLFDTEKLIGLPEGIVMRASNGVYIVQCDADQYQCSLRGKRDAFSTNQQVYVGDRVKIQVIDETHGTIAAVMRRKSQYKRRGTQSKRVILIPNLDGLVIVSSVKEPPIWQQMLDKFLVIAEASGIEPLICLNKIDMLENRSEVESIATVYQKIGYRTLHTSATTGEGIEDLKAWMKGKISAFTGLSGVGKSSLLNAIQPNLKLKTNTVNPRRGGRHTTVATQLYNLDFGGFIADTPGLRELNFWDIEARLMDRYFPEINSLRERCTKNLCTHTYEEGCRVEDALKKGDISQSRYESYREFRKSN
;
A
#
# COMPACT_ATOMS: atom_id res chain seq x y z
N MET A 1 -17.46 21.91 37.09
CA MET A 1 -17.28 20.68 36.29
C MET A 1 -17.84 20.93 34.91
N ALA A 2 -17.00 20.94 33.87
CA ALA A 2 -17.49 21.07 32.50
C ALA A 2 -18.21 19.76 32.11
N MET A 3 -19.49 19.84 31.77
CA MET A 3 -20.22 18.70 31.24
C MET A 3 -19.65 18.34 29.87
N SER A 4 -19.18 17.10 29.73
CA SER A 4 -18.77 16.53 28.45
C SER A 4 -20.02 16.31 27.60
N VAL A 5 -19.97 16.75 26.34
CA VAL A 5 -21.11 16.69 25.43
C VAL A 5 -20.95 15.51 24.47
N TYR A 6 -19.70 15.06 24.28
CA TYR A 6 -19.28 13.98 23.38
C TYR A 6 -17.94 13.40 23.79
N ALA A 7 -17.81 12.12 24.13
CA ALA A 7 -16.54 11.37 24.19
C ALA A 7 -15.28 12.19 24.58
N GLY A 8 -15.34 12.97 25.67
CA GLY A 8 -14.24 13.82 26.16
C GLY A 8 -14.12 15.24 25.57
N THR A 9 -14.92 15.60 24.56
CA THR A 9 -15.05 16.97 24.02
C THR A 9 -15.95 17.82 24.92
N THR A 10 -15.40 18.92 25.39
CA THR A 10 -16.17 19.92 26.15
C THR A 10 -17.09 20.72 25.22
N LEU A 11 -18.19 21.29 25.74
CA LEU A 11 -19.09 22.15 24.95
C LEU A 11 -18.32 23.31 24.29
N SER A 12 -17.33 23.87 25.01
CA SER A 12 -16.45 24.94 24.54
C SER A 12 -15.58 24.54 23.34
N GLU A 13 -15.07 23.30 23.32
CA GLU A 13 -14.35 22.77 22.16
C GLU A 13 -15.27 22.57 20.95
N ALA A 14 -16.48 22.05 21.17
CA ALA A 14 -17.46 21.84 20.11
C ALA A 14 -17.87 23.16 19.43
N GLU A 15 -18.07 24.22 20.21
CA GLU A 15 -18.40 25.56 19.70
C GLU A 15 -17.27 26.16 18.84
N LYS A 16 -16.01 25.96 19.25
CA LYS A 16 -14.84 26.42 18.48
C LYS A 16 -14.69 25.68 17.14
N ILE A 17 -14.95 24.38 17.12
CA ILE A 17 -14.95 23.57 15.88
C ILE A 17 -16.04 24.05 14.92
N ILE A 18 -17.24 24.33 15.44
CA ILE A 18 -18.36 24.88 14.64
C ILE A 18 -17.99 26.26 14.07
N ALA A 19 -17.22 27.05 14.81
CA ALA A 19 -16.68 28.34 14.36
C ALA A 19 -15.50 28.22 13.39
N GLY A 20 -15.05 27.00 13.06
CA GLY A 20 -13.94 26.75 12.12
C GLY A 20 -12.55 26.79 12.75
N ASP A 21 -12.46 26.86 14.08
CA ASP A 21 -11.20 26.73 14.82
C ASP A 21 -10.97 25.25 15.18
N TYR A 22 -10.21 24.56 14.34
CA TYR A 22 -9.84 23.16 14.50
C TYR A 22 -8.55 22.96 15.30
N SER A 23 -7.90 24.03 15.76
CA SER A 23 -6.64 23.96 16.51
C SER A 23 -6.82 23.31 17.89
N VAL A 24 -8.03 23.42 18.44
CA VAL A 24 -8.44 22.83 19.73
C VAL A 24 -8.84 21.35 19.63
N PHE A 25 -8.85 20.78 18.42
CA PHE A 25 -9.25 19.39 18.17
C PHE A 25 -8.02 18.52 17.90
N ASP A 26 -7.58 17.74 18.90
CA ASP A 26 -6.57 16.71 18.69
C ASP A 26 -7.18 15.47 18.01
N TRP A 27 -7.19 15.50 16.67
CA TRP A 27 -7.72 14.43 15.85
C TRP A 27 -6.91 13.14 15.95
N ARG A 28 -5.62 13.18 16.34
CA ARG A 28 -4.77 11.97 16.46
C ARG A 28 -5.17 11.14 17.66
N GLU A 29 -5.42 11.80 18.77
CA GLU A 29 -5.94 11.16 19.99
C GLU A 29 -7.35 10.59 19.77
N ARG A 30 -8.20 11.32 19.03
CA ARG A 30 -9.61 10.92 18.78
C ARG A 30 -9.80 9.84 17.70
N ALA A 31 -8.95 9.79 16.67
CA ALA A 31 -8.93 8.66 15.73
C ALA A 31 -8.57 7.35 16.46
N THR A 32 -7.65 7.46 17.43
CA THR A 32 -7.27 6.35 18.31
C THR A 32 -8.42 5.94 19.23
N TYR A 33 -9.14 6.89 19.84
CA TYR A 33 -10.33 6.63 20.67
C TYR A 33 -11.49 6.00 19.88
N SER A 34 -11.76 6.52 18.68
CA SER A 34 -12.81 6.02 17.77
C SER A 34 -12.54 4.58 17.32
N ARG A 35 -11.27 4.20 17.18
CA ARG A 35 -10.88 2.82 16.85
C ARG A 35 -11.18 1.83 17.97
N VAL A 36 -11.05 2.24 19.24
CA VAL A 36 -11.32 1.40 20.41
C VAL A 36 -12.82 1.12 20.58
N TYR A 37 -13.68 2.08 20.21
CA TYR A 37 -15.14 1.96 20.40
C TYR A 37 -15.92 1.58 19.13
N LEU A 38 -15.42 1.84 17.93
CA LEU A 38 -16.19 1.76 16.67
C LEU A 38 -15.69 0.72 15.65
N GLY A 39 -14.51 0.12 15.86
CA GLY A 39 -13.86 -0.76 14.87
C GLY A 39 -13.37 -0.03 13.61
N MET A 40 -12.73 -0.76 12.67
CA MET A 40 -12.24 -0.18 11.40
C MET A 40 -13.39 0.02 10.40
N ASN A 41 -14.02 1.19 10.43
CA ASN A 41 -14.94 1.63 9.36
C ASN A 41 -14.14 2.33 8.23
N PRO A 42 -14.52 2.17 6.95
CA PRO A 42 -13.97 2.91 5.81
C PRO A 42 -13.73 4.42 6.05
N ALA A 43 -14.62 5.10 6.77
CA ALA A 43 -14.47 6.53 7.08
C ALA A 43 -13.29 6.83 8.03
N ILE A 44 -13.01 5.93 8.99
CA ILE A 44 -11.86 6.03 9.91
C ILE A 44 -10.57 5.76 9.14
N ARG A 45 -10.59 4.79 8.22
CA ARG A 45 -9.46 4.49 7.32
C ARG A 45 -9.19 5.63 6.34
N ASP A 46 -10.24 6.27 5.83
CA ASP A 46 -10.14 7.40 4.89
C ASP A 46 -9.67 8.68 5.61
N ALA A 47 -10.05 8.87 6.88
CA ALA A 47 -9.49 9.89 7.77
C ALA A 47 -8.00 9.67 8.06
N GLU A 48 -7.56 8.42 8.29
CA GLU A 48 -6.14 8.08 8.48
C GLU A 48 -5.30 8.26 7.21
N ASN A 49 -5.88 8.01 6.02
CA ASN A 49 -5.18 8.16 4.74
C ASN A 49 -5.09 9.60 4.23
N ALA A 50 -5.90 10.52 4.77
CA ALA A 50 -5.96 11.92 4.35
C ALA A 50 -4.83 12.79 4.95
N LEU A 51 -3.70 12.20 5.39
CA LEU A 51 -2.76 12.88 6.29
C LEU A 51 -1.33 12.92 5.78
N ASP A 52 -0.90 14.11 5.36
CA ASP A 52 0.49 14.58 5.40
C ASP A 52 0.62 16.07 5.84
N ASN A 53 -0.47 16.77 6.19
CA ASN A 53 -0.42 18.21 6.55
C ASN A 53 -1.56 18.69 7.47
N ASP A 54 -1.39 19.87 8.07
CA ASP A 54 -2.37 20.53 8.95
C ASP A 54 -3.58 21.15 8.20
N THR A 55 -3.48 21.29 6.88
CA THR A 55 -4.53 21.85 6.02
C THR A 55 -5.69 20.88 5.78
N ASP A 56 -5.46 19.58 5.95
CA ASP A 56 -6.47 18.53 5.77
C ASP A 56 -7.30 18.24 7.05
N LYS A 57 -6.96 18.88 8.18
CA LYS A 57 -7.65 18.76 9.47
C LYS A 57 -9.19 18.90 9.38
N PRO A 58 -9.77 19.86 8.65
CA PRO A 58 -11.22 20.01 8.58
C PRO A 58 -11.92 18.81 7.93
N VAL A 59 -11.27 18.14 6.97
CA VAL A 59 -11.79 16.98 6.24
C VAL A 59 -11.78 15.75 7.13
N VAL A 60 -10.68 15.52 7.84
CA VAL A 60 -10.51 14.44 8.82
C VAL A 60 -11.55 14.55 9.94
N VAL A 61 -11.75 15.76 10.48
CA VAL A 61 -12.77 16.03 11.51
C VAL A 61 -14.18 15.77 10.99
N ALA A 62 -14.50 16.20 9.76
CA ALA A 62 -15.80 15.95 9.16
C ALA A 62 -16.08 14.45 8.92
N LEU A 63 -15.07 13.67 8.50
CA LEU A 63 -15.18 12.22 8.28
C LEU A 63 -15.38 11.46 9.60
N LEU A 64 -14.65 11.84 10.65
CA LEU A 64 -14.80 11.26 12.00
C LEU A 64 -16.20 11.57 12.58
N LEU A 65 -16.67 12.82 12.48
CA LEU A 65 -18.01 13.21 12.92
C LEU A 65 -19.13 12.53 12.10
N LYS A 66 -18.90 12.25 10.81
CA LYS A 66 -19.84 11.50 9.94
C LYS A 66 -19.89 10.01 10.31
N ALA A 67 -18.76 9.40 10.64
CA ALA A 67 -18.68 8.03 11.14
C ALA A 67 -19.46 7.86 12.45
N GLU A 68 -19.40 8.86 13.34
CA GLU A 68 -20.15 8.87 14.61
C GLU A 68 -21.66 9.09 14.40
N LYS A 69 -22.09 9.90 13.43
CA LYS A 69 -23.52 10.09 13.09
C LYS A 69 -24.21 8.81 12.61
N MET A 70 -23.48 7.89 11.95
CA MET A 70 -24.04 6.62 11.48
C MET A 70 -24.45 5.67 12.62
N LEU A 71 -23.97 5.88 13.85
CA LEU A 71 -24.24 5.03 15.01
C LEU A 71 -25.40 5.52 15.88
N VAL A 72 -25.92 6.73 15.65
CA VAL A 72 -26.92 7.38 16.51
C VAL A 72 -28.35 7.19 15.95
N LYS A 73 -28.62 6.06 15.27
CA LYS A 73 -29.99 5.75 14.84
C LYS A 73 -30.88 5.19 15.97
N ASP A 74 -30.30 4.59 17.01
CA ASP A 74 -31.08 3.92 18.08
C ASP A 74 -30.98 4.53 19.49
N ARG A 75 -30.30 5.66 19.68
CA ARG A 75 -30.35 6.41 20.97
C ARG A 75 -30.34 7.92 20.77
N VAL A 76 -31.46 8.47 20.31
CA VAL A 76 -31.65 9.93 20.25
C VAL A 76 -32.63 10.37 21.33
N ARG A 77 -32.13 11.05 22.36
CA ARG A 77 -32.94 12.06 23.08
C ARG A 77 -32.21 13.32 23.55
N ARG A 78 -30.94 13.55 23.19
CA ARG A 78 -30.25 14.79 23.59
C ARG A 78 -29.38 15.40 22.50
N LEU A 79 -29.93 15.72 21.32
CA LEU A 79 -29.21 16.45 20.27
C LEU A 79 -30.08 17.42 19.47
N SER A 80 -30.61 18.44 20.14
CA SER A 80 -31.26 19.58 19.46
C SER A 80 -30.24 20.55 18.83
N ALA A 81 -28.99 20.58 19.29
CA ALA A 81 -27.96 21.53 18.84
C ALA A 81 -27.20 21.12 17.57
N ILE A 82 -27.27 19.85 17.13
CA ILE A 82 -26.58 19.38 15.89
C ILE A 82 -27.42 19.57 14.63
N LYS A 83 -28.70 19.92 14.75
CA LYS A 83 -29.54 20.23 13.57
C LYS A 83 -29.03 21.45 12.78
N SER A 84 -28.22 22.32 13.40
CA SER A 84 -27.67 23.53 12.77
C SER A 84 -26.23 23.39 12.29
N ALA A 85 -25.50 22.33 12.65
CA ALA A 85 -24.20 22.03 12.06
C ALA A 85 -24.46 21.61 10.61
N ARG A 86 -24.22 22.54 9.67
CA ARG A 86 -24.38 22.32 8.22
C ARG A 86 -23.73 21.00 7.88
N ILE A 87 -24.57 20.00 7.59
CA ILE A 87 -24.14 18.75 6.98
C ILE A 87 -23.48 19.19 5.68
N ILE A 88 -22.14 19.13 5.63
CA ILE A 88 -21.41 19.31 4.37
C ILE A 88 -21.98 18.24 3.45
N PRO A 89 -22.69 18.60 2.37
CA PRO A 89 -23.28 17.62 1.47
C PRO A 89 -22.16 16.72 0.94
N ASP A 90 -22.48 15.45 0.67
CA ASP A 90 -21.49 14.49 0.18
C ASP A 90 -20.76 15.02 -1.06
N GLU A 91 -21.48 15.75 -1.91
CA GLU A 91 -20.92 16.52 -3.04
C GLU A 91 -19.80 17.48 -2.65
N GLU A 92 -19.93 18.22 -1.54
CA GLU A 92 -18.97 19.21 -1.07
C GLU A 92 -17.74 18.58 -0.39
N LEU A 93 -17.93 17.46 0.30
CA LEU A 93 -16.83 16.61 0.80
C LEU A 93 -16.04 15.98 -0.35
N LEU A 94 -16.74 15.57 -1.42
CA LEU A 94 -16.14 15.07 -2.66
C LEU A 94 -15.41 16.19 -3.44
N LYS A 95 -15.90 17.44 -3.46
CA LYS A 95 -15.15 18.57 -4.07
C LYS A 95 -13.82 18.81 -3.37
N ARG A 96 -13.80 18.77 -2.03
CA ARG A 96 -12.63 19.10 -1.21
C ARG A 96 -11.57 18.01 -1.16
N THR A 97 -11.97 16.74 -1.33
CA THR A 97 -11.05 15.59 -1.46
C THR A 97 -10.52 15.40 -2.88
N GLY A 98 -10.96 16.23 -3.84
CA GLY A 98 -10.67 16.09 -5.27
C GLY A 98 -11.50 15.00 -5.97
N TYR A 99 -12.41 14.33 -5.27
CA TYR A 99 -13.26 13.25 -5.77
C TYR A 99 -14.62 13.75 -6.31
N LEU A 100 -14.67 14.93 -6.91
CA LEU A 100 -15.81 15.27 -7.75
C LEU A 100 -15.70 14.52 -9.06
N PHE A 101 -16.40 13.39 -9.14
CA PHE A 101 -16.92 12.98 -10.42
C PHE A 101 -18.41 13.29 -10.42
N ASP A 102 -18.86 13.95 -11.48
CA ASP A 102 -20.24 13.89 -11.88
C ASP A 102 -20.51 12.43 -12.25
N THR A 103 -20.89 11.62 -11.27
CA THR A 103 -20.93 10.15 -11.37
C THR A 103 -21.84 9.72 -12.51
N GLU A 104 -22.89 10.48 -12.79
CA GLU A 104 -23.79 10.29 -13.94
C GLU A 104 -23.04 10.36 -15.28
N LYS A 105 -22.06 11.26 -15.42
CA LYS A 105 -21.24 11.40 -16.64
C LYS A 105 -20.18 10.31 -16.82
N LEU A 106 -19.92 9.50 -15.79
CA LEU A 106 -18.99 8.37 -15.86
C LEU A 106 -19.69 7.03 -16.11
N ILE A 107 -21.02 6.97 -15.94
CA ILE A 107 -21.80 5.77 -16.22
C ILE A 107 -21.67 5.43 -17.71
N GLY A 108 -21.37 4.16 -17.99
CA GLY A 108 -21.21 3.66 -19.37
C GLY A 108 -19.85 3.93 -20.00
N LEU A 109 -18.95 4.73 -19.37
CA LEU A 109 -17.59 4.89 -19.89
C LEU A 109 -16.76 3.61 -19.68
N PRO A 110 -15.97 3.18 -20.67
CA PRO A 110 -15.04 2.06 -20.52
C PRO A 110 -14.06 2.29 -19.37
N GLU A 111 -13.87 1.26 -18.55
CA GLU A 111 -12.79 1.23 -17.55
C GLU A 111 -11.55 0.61 -18.17
N GLY A 112 -10.39 1.14 -17.82
CA GLY A 112 -9.11 0.60 -18.27
C GLY A 112 -7.99 0.80 -17.27
N ILE A 113 -6.84 0.21 -17.59
CA ILE A 113 -5.62 0.30 -16.79
C ILE A 113 -4.57 1.06 -17.58
N VAL A 114 -3.91 2.03 -16.95
CA VAL A 114 -2.81 2.77 -17.55
C VAL A 114 -1.59 1.86 -17.67
N MET A 115 -1.26 1.45 -18.89
CA MET A 115 -0.16 0.53 -19.20
C MET A 115 1.18 1.25 -19.32
N ARG A 116 1.17 2.46 -19.88
CA ARG A 116 2.34 3.32 -20.10
C ARG A 116 1.95 4.78 -19.94
N ALA A 117 2.87 5.59 -19.42
CA ALA A 117 2.71 7.03 -19.32
C ALA A 117 3.99 7.74 -19.78
N SER A 118 3.88 8.66 -20.73
CA SER A 118 5.02 9.44 -21.22
C SER A 118 4.57 10.81 -21.71
N ASN A 119 5.14 11.88 -21.18
CA ASN A 119 4.93 13.27 -21.63
C ASN A 119 3.45 13.69 -21.78
N GLY A 120 2.57 13.23 -20.88
CA GLY A 120 1.13 13.56 -20.91
C GLY A 120 0.30 12.70 -21.88
N VAL A 121 0.92 11.72 -22.53
CA VAL A 121 0.28 10.68 -23.32
C VAL A 121 0.27 9.38 -22.50
N TYR A 122 -0.89 8.72 -22.46
CA TYR A 122 -1.15 7.54 -21.67
C TYR A 122 -1.66 6.43 -22.56
N ILE A 123 -1.05 5.25 -22.51
CA ILE A 123 -1.63 4.06 -23.15
C ILE A 123 -2.51 3.38 -22.12
N VAL A 124 -3.81 3.31 -22.41
CA VAL A 124 -4.81 2.70 -21.52
C VAL A 124 -5.33 1.44 -22.19
N GLN A 125 -5.29 0.31 -21.47
CA GLN A 125 -5.89 -0.94 -21.92
C GLN A 125 -7.30 -1.06 -21.34
N CYS A 126 -8.30 -1.19 -22.20
CA CYS A 126 -9.69 -1.44 -21.87
C CYS A 126 -10.05 -2.80 -22.47
N ASP A 127 -10.28 -3.80 -21.62
CA ASP A 127 -10.48 -5.19 -22.05
C ASP A 127 -9.38 -5.68 -23.02
N ALA A 128 -9.72 -5.91 -24.29
CA ALA A 128 -8.79 -6.33 -25.34
C ALA A 128 -8.18 -5.15 -26.14
N ASP A 129 -8.77 -3.97 -26.06
CA ASP A 129 -8.39 -2.81 -26.86
C ASP A 129 -7.40 -1.90 -26.11
N GLN A 130 -6.61 -1.15 -26.88
CA GLN A 130 -5.70 -0.14 -26.34
C GLN A 130 -5.95 1.22 -26.96
N TYR A 131 -6.06 2.22 -26.09
CA TYR A 131 -6.31 3.60 -26.48
C TYR A 131 -5.12 4.48 -26.08
N GLN A 132 -4.69 5.32 -27.02
CA GLN A 132 -3.80 6.43 -26.74
C GLN A 132 -4.63 7.60 -26.19
N CYS A 133 -4.49 7.82 -24.89
CA CYS A 133 -5.25 8.81 -24.16
C CYS A 133 -4.43 10.05 -23.79
N SER A 134 -5.12 11.18 -23.74
CA SER A 134 -4.64 12.41 -23.09
C SER A 134 -5.55 12.77 -21.90
N LEU A 135 -5.18 13.80 -21.12
CA LEU A 135 -6.04 14.30 -20.04
C LEU A 135 -7.03 15.34 -20.58
N ARG A 136 -8.26 15.33 -20.09
CA ARG A 136 -9.31 16.29 -20.48
C ARG A 136 -9.07 17.65 -19.84
N GLY A 137 -9.02 18.73 -20.64
CA GLY A 137 -9.10 20.12 -20.17
C GLY A 137 -7.78 20.74 -19.65
N LYS A 138 -7.86 21.99 -19.16
CA LYS A 138 -6.70 22.73 -18.61
C LYS A 138 -6.09 21.89 -17.48
N ARG A 139 -4.76 21.74 -17.50
CA ARG A 139 -3.92 20.97 -16.55
C ARG A 139 -4.20 21.29 -15.07
N ASP A 140 -4.92 22.38 -14.79
CA ASP A 140 -5.32 22.87 -13.48
C ASP A 140 -6.37 22.00 -12.77
N ALA A 141 -7.24 21.25 -13.48
CA ALA A 141 -8.19 20.33 -12.82
C ALA A 141 -7.49 19.13 -12.16
N PHE A 142 -6.30 18.78 -12.66
CA PHE A 142 -5.39 17.80 -12.08
C PHE A 142 -4.30 18.46 -11.22
N SER A 143 -4.38 19.79 -10.99
CA SER A 143 -3.40 20.49 -10.17
C SER A 143 -3.57 20.13 -8.70
N THR A 144 -2.43 19.84 -8.09
CA THR A 144 -2.17 19.50 -6.69
C THR A 144 -2.25 18.03 -6.25
N ASN A 145 -3.15 17.15 -6.74
CA ASN A 145 -3.19 15.78 -6.18
C ASN A 145 -3.66 14.61 -7.08
N GLN A 146 -3.89 14.80 -8.38
CA GLN A 146 -4.43 13.74 -9.26
C GLN A 146 -3.51 13.39 -10.44
N GLN A 147 -2.20 13.33 -10.21
CA GLN A 147 -1.29 12.81 -11.25
C GLN A 147 -1.66 11.35 -11.59
N VAL A 148 -1.76 11.05 -12.89
CA VAL A 148 -1.99 9.70 -13.41
C VAL A 148 -0.66 8.94 -13.50
N TYR A 149 -0.63 7.73 -12.97
CA TYR A 149 0.53 6.84 -13.02
C TYR A 149 0.19 5.52 -13.71
N VAL A 150 1.23 4.81 -14.16
CA VAL A 150 1.10 3.45 -14.67
C VAL A 150 0.57 2.54 -13.57
N GLY A 151 -0.45 1.74 -13.86
CA GLY A 151 -1.22 0.94 -12.90
C GLY A 151 -2.48 1.62 -12.37
N ASP A 152 -2.70 2.92 -12.63
CA ASP A 152 -3.98 3.54 -12.31
C ASP A 152 -5.11 2.90 -13.12
N ARG A 153 -6.23 2.63 -12.43
CA ARG A 153 -7.50 2.31 -13.07
C ARG A 153 -8.17 3.62 -13.44
N VAL A 154 -8.66 3.74 -14.66
CA VAL A 154 -9.21 4.98 -15.21
C VAL A 154 -10.50 4.72 -15.98
N LYS A 155 -11.35 5.74 -16.07
CA LYS A 155 -12.47 5.78 -17.03
C LYS A 155 -12.07 6.64 -18.20
N ILE A 156 -12.31 6.15 -19.42
CA ILE A 156 -11.96 6.88 -20.65
C ILE A 156 -13.19 7.27 -21.45
N GLN A 157 -13.14 8.44 -22.08
CA GLN A 157 -14.03 8.81 -23.16
C GLN A 157 -13.34 8.45 -24.47
N VAL A 158 -13.87 7.45 -25.18
CA VAL A 158 -13.37 7.04 -26.49
C VAL A 158 -13.70 8.13 -27.52
N ILE A 159 -12.71 8.52 -28.32
CA ILE A 159 -12.85 9.50 -29.40
C ILE A 159 -12.99 8.76 -30.74
N ASP A 160 -12.11 7.79 -30.97
CA ASP A 160 -12.09 6.92 -32.14
C ASP A 160 -11.54 5.53 -31.76
N GLU A 161 -11.31 4.65 -32.73
CA GLU A 161 -10.85 3.27 -32.53
C GLU A 161 -9.51 3.15 -31.78
N THR A 162 -8.70 4.21 -31.74
CA THR A 162 -7.34 4.19 -31.17
C THR A 162 -7.08 5.31 -30.18
N HIS A 163 -7.92 6.33 -30.11
CA HIS A 163 -7.74 7.50 -29.24
C HIS A 163 -8.86 7.68 -28.22
N GLY A 164 -8.48 8.21 -27.07
CA GLY A 164 -9.41 8.56 -26.01
C GLY A 164 -8.94 9.73 -25.16
N THR A 165 -9.73 10.05 -24.16
CA THR A 165 -9.36 11.00 -23.11
C THR A 165 -9.66 10.39 -21.76
N ILE A 166 -8.71 10.46 -20.82
CA ILE A 166 -8.95 10.04 -19.44
C ILE A 166 -9.93 11.03 -18.81
N ALA A 167 -11.10 10.52 -18.45
CA ALA A 167 -12.16 11.27 -17.81
C ALA A 167 -12.01 11.25 -16.28
N ALA A 168 -11.54 10.14 -15.72
CA ALA A 168 -11.40 9.95 -14.27
C ALA A 168 -10.31 8.94 -13.92
N VAL A 169 -9.68 9.13 -12.75
CA VAL A 169 -8.82 8.15 -12.09
C VAL A 169 -9.58 7.53 -10.93
N MET A 170 -9.66 6.21 -10.90
CA MET A 170 -10.37 5.46 -9.87
C MET A 170 -9.57 5.41 -8.57
N ARG A 171 -10.25 5.14 -7.45
CA ARG A 171 -9.62 5.00 -6.13
C ARG A 171 -8.54 3.91 -6.18
N ARG A 172 -7.34 4.27 -5.72
CA ARG A 172 -6.19 3.34 -5.62
C ARG A 172 -6.39 2.39 -4.43
N LYS A 173 -6.20 1.09 -4.65
CA LYS A 173 -6.28 0.05 -3.60
C LYS A 173 -4.99 -0.05 -2.78
N SER A 174 -3.86 0.10 -3.44
CA SER A 174 -2.52 0.07 -2.85
C SER A 174 -1.66 1.19 -3.46
N GLN A 175 -0.63 1.60 -2.74
CA GLN A 175 0.23 2.73 -3.13
C GLN A 175 1.64 2.52 -2.58
N TYR A 176 2.59 2.16 -3.46
CA TYR A 176 3.99 2.21 -3.10
C TYR A 176 4.61 3.54 -3.54
N LYS A 177 5.14 4.30 -2.59
CA LYS A 177 5.82 5.58 -2.81
C LYS A 177 7.33 5.39 -2.68
N ARG A 178 8.11 6.07 -3.52
CA ARG A 178 9.56 6.22 -3.33
C ARG A 178 10.04 7.60 -3.74
N ARG A 179 11.18 8.04 -3.20
CA ARG A 179 11.85 9.27 -3.65
C ARG A 179 12.70 9.01 -4.90
N GLY A 180 12.63 9.91 -5.88
CA GLY A 180 13.49 9.91 -7.06
C GLY A 180 14.93 10.32 -6.74
N THR A 181 15.89 9.87 -7.55
CA THR A 181 17.34 10.07 -7.33
C THR A 181 17.84 11.50 -7.54
N GLN A 182 17.13 12.32 -8.33
CA GLN A 182 17.61 13.67 -8.73
C GLN A 182 16.63 14.81 -8.42
N SER A 183 15.48 14.52 -7.86
CA SER A 183 14.48 15.53 -7.50
C SER A 183 13.60 14.96 -6.40
N LYS A 184 13.05 15.82 -5.54
CA LYS A 184 12.00 15.49 -4.55
C LYS A 184 10.72 14.89 -5.18
N ARG A 185 10.77 14.39 -6.42
CA ARG A 185 9.68 13.71 -7.11
C ARG A 185 9.44 12.36 -6.44
N VAL A 186 8.25 12.23 -5.87
CA VAL A 186 7.72 10.95 -5.42
C VAL A 186 7.32 10.16 -6.66
N ILE A 187 7.86 8.95 -6.81
CA ILE A 187 7.40 7.98 -7.79
C ILE A 187 6.38 7.11 -7.08
N LEU A 188 5.15 7.12 -7.59
CA LEU A 188 4.04 6.31 -7.11
C LEU A 188 3.83 5.11 -8.04
N ILE A 189 3.70 3.93 -7.45
CA ILE A 189 3.25 2.71 -8.13
C ILE A 189 1.90 2.34 -7.49
N PRO A 190 0.78 2.77 -8.09
CA PRO A 190 -0.56 2.49 -7.58
C PRO A 190 -1.03 1.09 -7.98
N ASN A 191 -2.00 0.56 -7.21
CA ASN A 191 -2.72 -0.67 -7.50
C ASN A 191 -1.82 -1.89 -7.74
N LEU A 192 -0.64 -1.91 -7.14
CA LEU A 192 0.16 -3.12 -7.08
C LEU A 192 -0.56 -4.11 -6.15
N ASP A 193 -1.17 -5.14 -6.70
CA ASP A 193 -1.95 -6.12 -5.93
C ASP A 193 -1.01 -7.11 -5.23
N GLY A 194 0.09 -7.49 -5.90
CA GLY A 194 1.01 -8.53 -5.42
C GLY A 194 2.49 -8.16 -5.50
N LEU A 195 3.25 -8.49 -4.45
CA LEU A 195 4.71 -8.40 -4.43
C LEU A 195 5.34 -9.78 -4.28
N VAL A 196 5.94 -10.31 -5.35
CA VAL A 196 6.70 -11.56 -5.34
C VAL A 196 8.11 -11.26 -4.83
N ILE A 197 8.39 -11.70 -3.61
CA ILE A 197 9.68 -11.52 -2.93
C ILE A 197 10.51 -12.78 -3.19
N VAL A 198 11.43 -12.69 -4.15
CA VAL A 198 12.27 -13.83 -4.55
C VAL A 198 13.53 -13.89 -3.67
N SER A 199 13.70 -15.02 -3.00
CA SER A 199 14.90 -15.37 -2.24
C SER A 199 15.49 -16.65 -2.81
N SER A 200 16.81 -16.73 -2.91
CA SER A 200 17.50 -17.95 -3.34
C SER A 200 17.85 -18.80 -2.13
N VAL A 201 17.71 -20.11 -2.25
CA VAL A 201 18.07 -21.07 -1.19
C VAL A 201 19.58 -21.33 -1.10
N LYS A 202 20.36 -20.91 -2.11
CA LYS A 202 21.82 -21.12 -2.15
C LYS A 202 22.61 -19.82 -2.28
N GLU A 203 22.78 -19.29 -3.48
CA GLU A 203 23.57 -18.09 -3.73
C GLU A 203 22.77 -16.97 -4.43
N PRO A 204 22.59 -15.79 -3.78
CA PRO A 204 22.89 -15.52 -2.37
C PRO A 204 21.95 -16.32 -1.44
N PRO A 205 22.39 -16.62 -0.20
CA PRO A 205 21.53 -17.29 0.77
C PRO A 205 20.40 -16.38 1.23
N ILE A 206 19.39 -16.96 1.88
CA ILE A 206 18.24 -16.21 2.38
C ILE A 206 18.69 -15.23 3.47
N TRP A 207 18.72 -13.95 3.11
CA TRP A 207 18.95 -12.87 4.07
C TRP A 207 17.60 -12.47 4.70
N GLN A 208 17.27 -13.09 5.83
CA GLN A 208 15.97 -12.94 6.51
C GLN A 208 15.63 -11.48 6.81
N GLN A 209 16.60 -10.67 7.25
CA GLN A 209 16.37 -9.26 7.50
C GLN A 209 15.95 -8.49 6.22
N MET A 210 16.55 -8.79 5.06
CA MET A 210 16.11 -8.18 3.80
C MET A 210 14.72 -8.67 3.37
N LEU A 211 14.40 -9.94 3.59
CA LEU A 211 13.05 -10.48 3.38
C LEU A 211 12.03 -9.75 4.26
N ASP A 212 12.32 -9.60 5.56
CA ASP A 212 11.48 -8.89 6.52
C ASP A 212 11.26 -7.42 6.13
N LYS A 213 12.31 -6.76 5.62
CA LYS A 213 12.20 -5.39 5.08
C LYS A 213 11.20 -5.31 3.93
N PHE A 214 11.22 -6.26 3.00
CA PHE A 214 10.27 -6.29 1.89
C PHE A 214 8.84 -6.56 2.35
N LEU A 215 8.66 -7.46 3.34
CA LEU A 215 7.37 -7.75 3.94
C LEU A 215 6.77 -6.50 4.61
N VAL A 216 7.56 -5.79 5.42
CA VAL A 216 7.13 -4.53 6.06
C VAL A 216 6.68 -3.50 5.03
N ILE A 217 7.41 -3.36 3.92
CA ILE A 217 7.06 -2.42 2.86
C ILE A 217 5.77 -2.84 2.14
N ALA A 218 5.57 -4.13 1.92
CA ALA A 218 4.33 -4.65 1.33
C ALA A 218 3.13 -4.37 2.24
N GLU A 219 3.24 -4.69 3.53
CA GLU A 219 2.22 -4.43 4.55
C GLU A 219 1.89 -2.93 4.64
N ALA A 220 2.90 -2.07 4.74
CA ALA A 220 2.71 -0.62 4.81
C ALA A 220 2.07 -0.03 3.53
N SER A 221 2.28 -0.67 2.38
CA SER A 221 1.74 -0.23 1.09
C SER A 221 0.39 -0.87 0.73
N GLY A 222 -0.12 -1.78 1.56
CA GLY A 222 -1.33 -2.56 1.29
C GLY A 222 -1.21 -3.51 0.11
N ILE A 223 -0.01 -4.06 -0.12
CA ILE A 223 0.30 -5.01 -1.21
C ILE A 223 0.38 -6.42 -0.62
N GLU A 224 -0.23 -7.42 -1.26
CA GLU A 224 -0.15 -8.81 -0.82
C GLU A 224 1.26 -9.38 -1.13
N PRO A 225 2.05 -9.77 -0.12
CA PRO A 225 3.36 -10.37 -0.37
C PRO A 225 3.25 -11.87 -0.64
N LEU A 226 4.09 -12.36 -1.54
CA LEU A 226 4.34 -13.79 -1.77
C LEU A 226 5.84 -14.06 -1.63
N ILE A 227 6.21 -14.95 -0.72
CA ILE A 227 7.61 -15.35 -0.54
C ILE A 227 7.91 -16.49 -1.52
N CYS A 228 8.82 -16.24 -2.46
CA CYS A 228 9.22 -17.19 -3.49
C CYS A 228 10.64 -17.68 -3.20
N LEU A 229 10.76 -18.92 -2.74
CA LEU A 229 12.01 -19.60 -2.38
C LEU A 229 12.52 -20.35 -3.61
N ASN A 230 13.41 -19.69 -4.35
CA ASN A 230 13.88 -20.13 -5.66
C ASN A 230 15.19 -20.91 -5.59
N LYS A 231 15.50 -21.64 -6.67
CA LYS A 231 16.68 -22.50 -6.86
C LYS A 231 16.67 -23.77 -5.99
N ILE A 232 15.49 -24.31 -5.71
CA ILE A 232 15.34 -25.55 -4.91
C ILE A 232 15.99 -26.77 -5.58
N ASP A 233 16.25 -26.70 -6.88
CA ASP A 233 17.05 -27.67 -7.64
C ASP A 233 18.49 -27.79 -7.15
N MET A 234 18.98 -26.81 -6.38
CA MET A 234 20.33 -26.80 -5.82
C MET A 234 20.41 -27.36 -4.40
N LEU A 235 19.29 -27.76 -3.80
CA LEU A 235 19.24 -28.34 -2.45
C LEU A 235 19.50 -29.84 -2.51
N GLU A 236 20.41 -30.31 -1.66
CA GLU A 236 20.56 -31.74 -1.38
C GLU A 236 19.45 -32.24 -0.43
N ASN A 237 19.05 -31.37 0.50
CA ASN A 237 17.97 -31.65 1.44
C ASN A 237 17.00 -30.46 1.56
N ARG A 238 15.71 -30.72 1.30
CA ARG A 238 14.65 -29.70 1.36
C ARG A 238 14.34 -29.21 2.77
N SER A 239 14.67 -29.99 3.81
CA SER A 239 14.37 -29.63 5.21
C SER A 239 15.07 -28.34 5.65
N GLU A 240 16.19 -27.98 5.03
CA GLU A 240 16.94 -26.75 5.35
C GLU A 240 16.11 -25.49 5.11
N VAL A 241 15.28 -25.49 4.08
CA VAL A 241 14.47 -24.34 3.67
C VAL A 241 13.08 -24.37 4.29
N GLU A 242 12.55 -25.57 4.54
CA GLU A 242 11.22 -25.75 5.15
C GLU A 242 11.12 -25.11 6.53
N SER A 243 12.20 -25.15 7.32
CA SER A 243 12.24 -24.52 8.64
C SER A 243 12.04 -23.00 8.57
N ILE A 244 12.68 -22.35 7.59
CA ILE A 244 12.54 -20.90 7.34
C ILE A 244 11.14 -20.61 6.80
N ALA A 245 10.66 -21.39 5.82
CA ALA A 245 9.32 -21.23 5.26
C ALA A 245 8.23 -21.33 6.34
N THR A 246 8.36 -22.30 7.25
CA THR A 246 7.43 -22.52 8.36
C THR A 246 7.30 -21.31 9.27
N VAL A 247 8.38 -20.58 9.54
CA VAL A 247 8.35 -19.35 10.36
C VAL A 247 7.41 -18.32 9.74
N TYR A 248 7.50 -18.10 8.44
CA TYR A 248 6.68 -17.12 7.73
C TYR A 248 5.24 -17.61 7.51
N GLN A 249 5.04 -18.89 7.25
CA GLN A 249 3.72 -19.49 7.12
C GLN A 249 2.90 -19.40 8.41
N LYS A 250 3.52 -19.64 9.57
CA LYS A 250 2.86 -19.54 10.88
C LYS A 250 2.30 -18.16 11.19
N ILE A 251 2.91 -17.11 10.63
CA ILE A 251 2.47 -15.72 10.81
C ILE A 251 1.58 -15.23 9.65
N GLY A 252 1.14 -16.15 8.78
CA GLY A 252 0.12 -15.90 7.75
C GLY A 252 0.65 -15.60 6.34
N TYR A 253 1.96 -15.61 6.11
CA TYR A 253 2.50 -15.39 4.77
C TYR A 253 2.48 -16.65 3.92
N ARG A 254 2.11 -16.51 2.65
CA ARG A 254 2.24 -17.58 1.67
C ARG A 254 3.69 -17.72 1.21
N THR A 255 4.19 -18.95 1.19
CA THR A 255 5.48 -19.30 0.61
C THR A 255 5.27 -20.23 -0.58
N LEU A 256 6.15 -20.15 -1.58
CA LEU A 256 6.22 -21.09 -2.69
C LEU A 256 7.67 -21.51 -2.91
N HIS A 257 7.89 -22.80 -3.12
CA HIS A 257 9.15 -23.36 -3.55
C HIS A 257 9.19 -23.38 -5.08
N THR A 258 10.24 -22.81 -5.68
CA THR A 258 10.35 -22.74 -7.14
C THR A 258 11.74 -23.12 -7.65
N SER A 259 11.77 -23.64 -8.87
CA SER A 259 12.99 -23.72 -9.66
C SER A 259 12.72 -23.20 -11.06
N ALA A 260 13.38 -22.09 -11.42
CA ALA A 260 13.37 -21.61 -12.79
C ALA A 260 14.05 -22.60 -13.78
N THR A 261 14.92 -23.49 -13.27
CA THR A 261 15.66 -24.48 -14.07
C THR A 261 14.79 -25.68 -14.41
N THR A 262 14.12 -26.26 -13.40
CA THR A 262 13.32 -27.49 -13.57
C THR A 262 11.86 -27.20 -13.91
N GLY A 263 11.38 -25.97 -13.69
CA GLY A 263 9.99 -25.58 -13.85
C GLY A 263 9.11 -25.85 -12.62
N GLU A 264 9.67 -26.41 -11.55
CA GLU A 264 8.92 -26.67 -10.31
C GLU A 264 8.38 -25.37 -9.71
N GLY A 265 7.11 -25.40 -9.28
CA GLY A 265 6.41 -24.27 -8.64
C GLY A 265 6.02 -23.12 -9.58
N ILE A 266 6.34 -23.19 -10.88
CA ILE A 266 6.02 -22.12 -11.85
C ILE A 266 4.50 -22.00 -12.07
N GLU A 267 3.78 -23.12 -12.15
CA GLU A 267 2.32 -23.09 -12.34
C GLU A 267 1.58 -22.54 -11.10
N ASP A 268 2.05 -22.85 -9.88
CA ASP A 268 1.50 -22.27 -8.65
C ASP A 268 1.74 -20.75 -8.58
N LEU A 269 2.92 -20.31 -9.04
CA LEU A 269 3.26 -18.90 -9.14
C LEU A 269 2.37 -18.18 -10.16
N LYS A 270 2.14 -18.77 -11.35
CA LYS A 270 1.20 -18.25 -12.35
C LYS A 270 -0.22 -18.15 -11.79
N ALA A 271 -0.68 -19.19 -11.10
CA ALA A 271 -2.00 -19.22 -10.48
C ALA A 271 -2.17 -18.11 -9.44
N TRP A 272 -1.15 -17.85 -8.61
CA TRP A 272 -1.20 -16.75 -7.64
C TRP A 272 -1.18 -15.36 -8.30
N MET A 273 -0.44 -15.19 -9.41
CA MET A 273 -0.33 -13.92 -10.14
C MET A 273 -1.54 -13.61 -11.03
N LYS A 274 -2.37 -14.61 -11.33
CA LYS A 274 -3.49 -14.47 -12.28
C LYS A 274 -4.45 -13.35 -11.87
N GLY A 275 -4.69 -12.41 -12.79
CA GLY A 275 -5.61 -11.28 -12.58
C GLY A 275 -5.09 -10.18 -11.64
N LYS A 276 -3.84 -10.27 -11.17
CA LYS A 276 -3.19 -9.28 -10.32
C LYS A 276 -2.24 -8.39 -11.12
N ILE A 277 -2.06 -7.14 -10.70
CA ILE A 277 -0.84 -6.40 -11.02
C ILE A 277 0.22 -6.85 -10.02
N SER A 278 1.23 -7.57 -10.51
CA SER A 278 2.30 -8.13 -9.69
C SER A 278 3.63 -7.46 -9.99
N ALA A 279 4.54 -7.48 -9.02
CA ALA A 279 5.92 -7.07 -9.24
C ALA A 279 6.90 -7.96 -8.49
N PHE A 280 8.15 -8.01 -8.96
CA PHE A 280 9.19 -8.89 -8.42
C PHE A 280 10.23 -8.06 -7.68
N THR A 281 10.59 -8.47 -6.47
CA THR A 281 11.70 -7.92 -5.69
C THR A 281 12.57 -9.04 -5.12
N GLY A 282 13.72 -8.68 -4.55
CA GLY A 282 14.73 -9.61 -4.06
C GLY A 282 16.15 -9.19 -4.45
N LEU A 283 17.15 -9.78 -3.80
CA LEU A 283 18.56 -9.46 -4.04
C LEU A 283 19.01 -9.77 -5.47
N SER A 284 20.12 -9.18 -5.91
CA SER A 284 20.73 -9.57 -7.19
C SER A 284 21.14 -11.05 -7.15
N GLY A 285 21.02 -11.76 -8.27
CA GLY A 285 21.43 -13.17 -8.35
C GLY A 285 20.42 -14.21 -7.84
N VAL A 286 19.34 -13.84 -7.16
CA VAL A 286 18.33 -14.79 -6.63
C VAL A 286 17.48 -15.50 -7.69
N GLY A 287 17.56 -15.07 -8.96
CA GLY A 287 16.87 -15.69 -10.09
C GLY A 287 15.55 -15.04 -10.52
N LYS A 288 15.29 -13.77 -10.15
CA LYS A 288 14.09 -13.02 -10.59
C LYS A 288 13.88 -13.03 -12.10
N SER A 289 14.92 -12.70 -12.88
CA SER A 289 14.84 -12.67 -14.35
C SER A 289 14.61 -14.07 -14.93
N SER A 290 15.25 -15.09 -14.35
CA SER A 290 15.05 -16.48 -14.75
C SER A 290 13.61 -16.94 -14.51
N LEU A 291 13.03 -16.61 -13.35
CA LEU A 291 11.62 -16.88 -13.05
C LEU A 291 10.68 -16.13 -13.99
N LEU A 292 10.93 -14.84 -14.25
CA LEU A 292 10.11 -14.06 -15.20
C LEU A 292 10.14 -14.67 -16.60
N ASN A 293 11.30 -15.14 -17.06
CA ASN A 293 11.42 -15.84 -18.34
C ASN A 293 10.73 -17.22 -18.32
N ALA A 294 10.76 -17.94 -17.21
CA ALA A 294 10.05 -19.22 -17.08
C ALA A 294 8.52 -19.05 -17.07
N ILE A 295 8.03 -17.97 -16.46
CA ILE A 295 6.61 -17.62 -16.40
C ILE A 295 6.10 -17.10 -17.74
N GLN A 296 6.91 -16.28 -18.41
CA GLN A 296 6.57 -15.63 -19.68
C GLN A 296 7.81 -15.60 -20.59
N PRO A 297 8.04 -16.65 -21.41
CA PRO A 297 9.23 -16.82 -22.24
C PRO A 297 9.48 -15.71 -23.27
N ASN A 298 8.46 -14.91 -23.58
CA ASN A 298 8.54 -13.81 -24.55
C ASN A 298 8.53 -12.41 -23.90
N LEU A 299 8.66 -12.33 -22.58
CA LEU A 299 8.74 -11.05 -21.89
C LEU A 299 10.08 -10.39 -22.20
N LYS A 300 10.13 -9.56 -23.26
CA LYS A 300 11.30 -8.75 -23.62
C LYS A 300 11.50 -7.59 -22.62
N LEU A 301 11.60 -7.91 -21.33
CA LEU A 301 12.11 -6.97 -20.34
C LEU A 301 13.52 -6.59 -20.79
N LYS A 302 13.85 -5.30 -20.73
CA LYS A 302 15.23 -4.87 -20.95
C LYS A 302 16.08 -5.44 -19.82
N THR A 303 16.62 -6.64 -20.02
CA THR A 303 17.68 -7.19 -19.20
C THR A 303 18.91 -6.32 -19.46
N ASN A 304 19.01 -5.20 -18.75
CA ASN A 304 20.30 -4.54 -18.59
C ASN A 304 21.17 -5.50 -17.78
N THR A 305 21.87 -6.37 -18.52
CA THR A 305 23.06 -7.03 -18.04
C THR A 305 23.93 -5.97 -17.39
N VAL A 306 24.21 -6.17 -16.11
CA VAL A 306 25.03 -5.27 -15.30
C VAL A 306 26.42 -5.25 -15.95
N ASN A 307 26.73 -4.18 -16.69
CA ASN A 307 28.06 -3.98 -17.24
C ASN A 307 28.99 -3.63 -16.06
N PRO A 308 29.96 -4.48 -15.66
CA PRO A 308 30.70 -4.31 -14.40
C PRO A 308 31.68 -3.12 -14.40
N ARG A 309 31.86 -2.44 -15.54
CA ARG A 309 32.96 -1.47 -15.75
C ARG A 309 32.56 0.00 -15.77
N ARG A 310 31.29 0.35 -15.53
CA ARG A 310 30.88 1.76 -15.40
C ARG A 310 29.97 1.91 -14.20
N GLY A 311 30.41 2.64 -13.18
CA GLY A 311 29.57 3.07 -12.06
C GLY A 311 28.23 3.58 -12.59
N GLY A 312 27.19 2.80 -12.35
CA GLY A 312 25.94 2.88 -13.10
C GLY A 312 25.11 4.06 -12.64
N ARG A 313 25.11 5.14 -13.44
CA ARG A 313 24.15 6.24 -13.31
C ARG A 313 22.74 5.67 -13.57
N HIS A 314 21.99 5.39 -12.51
CA HIS A 314 20.61 4.93 -12.58
C HIS A 314 19.73 5.99 -13.24
N THR A 315 19.57 5.89 -14.55
CA THR A 315 18.65 6.71 -15.34
C THR A 315 17.26 6.10 -15.16
N THR A 316 16.32 6.91 -14.66
CA THR A 316 14.95 6.53 -14.30
C THR A 316 14.18 6.05 -15.54
N VAL A 317 14.29 4.75 -15.87
CA VAL A 317 13.46 4.14 -16.92
C VAL A 317 12.00 4.18 -16.44
N ALA A 318 11.11 4.70 -17.29
CA ALA A 318 9.68 4.82 -16.98
C ALA A 318 9.08 3.45 -16.66
N THR A 319 8.27 3.38 -15.60
CA THR A 319 7.49 2.19 -15.23
C THR A 319 6.56 1.79 -16.37
N GLN A 320 6.47 0.50 -16.68
CA GLN A 320 5.53 -0.06 -17.67
C GLN A 320 4.87 -1.32 -17.11
N LEU A 321 3.62 -1.57 -17.52
CA LEU A 321 2.97 -2.85 -17.32
C LEU A 321 3.10 -3.72 -18.59
N TYR A 322 3.23 -5.02 -18.37
CA TYR A 322 3.19 -6.01 -19.44
C TYR A 322 2.11 -7.05 -19.13
N ASN A 323 1.37 -7.46 -20.17
CA ASN A 323 0.39 -8.52 -20.06
C ASN A 323 1.06 -9.88 -19.85
N LEU A 324 0.41 -10.72 -19.05
CA LEU A 324 0.75 -12.13 -18.88
C LEU A 324 -0.23 -12.98 -19.68
N ASP A 325 0.26 -13.98 -20.41
CA ASP A 325 -0.57 -14.81 -21.31
C ASP A 325 -1.68 -15.58 -20.56
N PHE A 326 -1.46 -15.85 -19.27
CA PHE A 326 -2.42 -16.50 -18.38
C PHE A 326 -3.34 -15.51 -17.64
N GLY A 327 -3.24 -14.22 -17.94
CA GLY A 327 -4.00 -13.13 -17.34
C GLY A 327 -3.31 -12.46 -16.14
N GLY A 328 -3.51 -11.15 -16.00
CA GLY A 328 -2.80 -10.31 -15.03
C GLY A 328 -1.66 -9.52 -15.67
N PHE A 329 -0.93 -8.78 -14.84
CA PHE A 329 0.09 -7.84 -15.29
C PHE A 329 1.36 -7.98 -14.47
N ILE A 330 2.51 -7.78 -15.13
CA ILE A 330 3.79 -7.58 -14.47
C ILE A 330 4.21 -6.12 -14.58
N ALA A 331 4.49 -5.49 -13.44
CA ALA A 331 5.01 -4.14 -13.37
C ALA A 331 6.55 -4.15 -13.42
N ASP A 332 7.13 -3.67 -14.51
CA ASP A 332 8.58 -3.43 -14.58
C ASP A 332 8.88 -2.06 -13.98
N THR A 333 9.33 -2.09 -12.73
CA THR A 333 9.64 -0.91 -11.96
C THR A 333 11.11 -0.99 -11.54
N PRO A 334 12.02 -0.27 -12.23
CA PRO A 334 13.44 -0.24 -11.86
C PRO A 334 13.67 0.09 -10.37
N GLY A 335 12.71 0.78 -9.74
CA GLY A 335 12.74 1.20 -8.34
C GLY A 335 12.36 0.17 -7.27
N LEU A 336 11.77 -0.97 -7.62
CA LEU A 336 11.53 -2.05 -6.62
C LEU A 336 12.81 -2.85 -6.31
N ARG A 337 13.91 -2.57 -7.03
CA ARG A 337 15.23 -3.14 -6.74
C ARG A 337 15.90 -2.49 -5.53
N GLU A 338 15.48 -1.28 -5.15
CA GLU A 338 16.00 -0.48 -4.04
C GLU A 338 14.84 -0.03 -3.13
N LEU A 339 14.13 -1.01 -2.57
CA LEU A 339 13.09 -0.77 -1.58
C LEU A 339 13.70 -0.24 -0.27
N ASN A 340 13.26 0.92 0.17
CA ASN A 340 13.56 1.49 1.49
C ASN A 340 12.27 1.88 2.19
N PHE A 341 12.35 2.17 3.49
CA PHE A 341 11.24 2.63 4.30
C PHE A 341 10.89 4.10 4.00
N TRP A 342 10.55 4.39 2.75
CA TRP A 342 10.05 5.69 2.35
C TRP A 342 8.66 5.87 2.95
N ASP A 343 8.45 6.95 3.70
CA ASP A 343 7.19 7.31 4.36
C ASP A 343 6.65 6.26 5.36
N ILE A 344 7.53 5.40 5.93
CA ILE A 344 7.18 4.47 7.01
C ILE A 344 7.76 4.98 8.32
N GLU A 345 6.90 5.52 9.18
CA GLU A 345 7.32 6.01 10.49
C GLU A 345 7.77 4.87 11.42
N ALA A 346 8.93 4.99 12.05
CA ALA A 346 9.47 3.98 12.98
C ALA A 346 8.51 3.61 14.11
N ARG A 347 7.73 4.58 14.62
CA ARG A 347 6.73 4.35 15.68
C ARG A 347 5.58 3.43 15.27
N LEU A 348 5.36 3.24 13.97
CA LEU A 348 4.32 2.38 13.41
C LEU A 348 4.86 1.00 13.00
N MET A 349 6.14 0.72 13.23
CA MET A 349 6.80 -0.52 12.78
C MET A 349 6.12 -1.78 13.34
N ASP A 350 5.55 -1.69 14.55
CA ASP A 350 4.78 -2.76 15.19
C ASP A 350 3.57 -3.22 14.35
N ARG A 351 2.98 -2.32 13.56
CA ARG A 351 1.82 -2.58 12.69
C ARG A 351 2.15 -3.50 11.52
N TYR A 352 3.40 -3.50 11.08
CA TYR A 352 3.83 -4.16 9.84
C TYR A 352 4.50 -5.52 10.09
N PHE A 353 4.47 -5.98 11.34
CA PHE A 353 4.83 -7.35 11.73
C PHE A 353 3.55 -8.03 12.25
N PRO A 354 2.89 -8.90 11.47
CA PRO A 354 1.59 -9.48 11.84
C PRO A 354 1.55 -10.09 13.25
N GLU A 355 2.60 -10.81 13.61
CA GLU A 355 2.78 -11.45 14.92
C GLU A 355 2.88 -10.43 16.07
N ILE A 356 3.52 -9.29 15.85
CA ILE A 356 3.65 -8.19 16.83
C ILE A 356 2.35 -7.38 16.89
N ASN A 357 1.78 -7.03 15.74
CA ASN A 357 0.55 -6.26 15.61
C ASN A 357 -0.62 -6.96 16.32
N SER A 358 -0.66 -8.30 16.29
CA SER A 358 -1.71 -9.08 16.97
C SER A 358 -1.64 -9.00 18.51
N LEU A 359 -0.47 -8.69 19.07
CA LEU A 359 -0.21 -8.69 20.51
C LEU A 359 -0.10 -7.29 21.11
N ARG A 360 0.16 -6.26 20.30
CA ARG A 360 0.47 -4.91 20.78
C ARG A 360 -0.58 -4.33 21.72
N GLU A 361 -1.87 -4.59 21.45
CA GLU A 361 -3.00 -4.04 22.23
C GLU A 361 -3.18 -4.77 23.57
N ARG A 362 -2.48 -5.90 23.77
CA ARG A 362 -2.52 -6.70 24.99
C ARG A 362 -1.40 -6.34 25.97
N CYS A 363 -0.50 -5.43 25.59
CA CYS A 363 0.54 -4.92 26.47
C CYS A 363 -0.06 -4.11 27.62
N THR A 364 0.54 -4.21 28.81
CA THR A 364 0.09 -3.47 29.99
C THR A 364 0.27 -1.95 29.84
N LYS A 365 1.22 -1.51 29.01
CA LYS A 365 1.51 -0.09 28.75
C LYS A 365 0.93 0.33 27.39
N ASN A 366 0.19 1.44 27.37
CA ASN A 366 -0.42 2.01 26.15
C ASN A 366 0.60 2.43 25.08
N LEU A 367 1.82 2.82 25.48
CA LEU A 367 2.91 3.25 24.58
C LEU A 367 4.09 2.27 24.63
N CYS A 368 3.80 0.97 24.66
CA CYS A 368 4.82 -0.06 24.67
C CYS A 368 5.62 -0.03 23.35
N THR A 369 6.95 0.10 23.45
CA THR A 369 7.85 0.01 22.32
C THR A 369 8.23 -1.43 21.95
N HIS A 370 7.83 -2.39 22.78
CA HIS A 370 8.15 -3.80 22.65
C HIS A 370 9.66 -4.05 22.67
N THR A 371 10.39 -3.36 23.55
CA THR A 371 11.85 -3.52 23.63
C THR A 371 12.45 -3.68 25.02
N TYR A 372 11.81 -3.13 26.05
CA TYR A 372 12.27 -3.25 27.45
C TYR A 372 11.15 -3.10 28.49
N GLU A 373 9.90 -2.89 28.07
CA GLU A 373 8.82 -2.54 28.99
C GLU A 373 8.30 -3.74 29.79
N GLU A 374 8.13 -3.54 31.10
CA GLU A 374 7.45 -4.52 31.96
C GLU A 374 6.01 -4.78 31.50
N GLY A 375 5.63 -6.06 31.43
CA GLY A 375 4.32 -6.49 30.95
C GLY A 375 4.16 -6.42 29.42
N CYS A 376 5.26 -6.37 28.67
CA CYS A 376 5.25 -6.47 27.22
C CYS A 376 4.87 -7.90 26.76
N ARG A 377 3.71 -8.03 26.12
CA ARG A 377 3.23 -9.33 25.59
C ARG A 377 4.05 -9.84 24.42
N VAL A 378 4.71 -8.95 23.68
CA VAL A 378 5.60 -9.32 22.58
C VAL A 378 6.87 -10.00 23.12
N GLU A 379 7.44 -9.48 24.21
CA GLU A 379 8.58 -10.13 24.87
C GLU A 379 8.20 -11.45 25.55
N ASP A 380 7.00 -11.53 26.15
CA ASP A 380 6.48 -12.78 26.71
C ASP A 380 6.36 -13.86 25.62
N ALA A 381 5.79 -13.49 24.46
CA ALA A 381 5.63 -14.38 23.31
C ALA A 381 6.98 -14.79 22.70
N LEU A 382 7.94 -13.87 22.65
CA LEU A 382 9.31 -14.16 22.24
C LEU A 382 9.97 -15.21 23.16
N LYS A 383 9.88 -15.04 24.49
CA LYS A 383 10.44 -15.98 25.47
C LYS A 383 9.81 -17.38 25.38
N LYS A 384 8.55 -17.47 24.96
CA LYS A 384 7.84 -18.74 24.74
C LYS A 384 8.14 -19.39 23.39
N GLY A 385 8.78 -18.66 22.47
CA GLY A 385 9.04 -19.13 21.10
C GLY A 385 7.86 -18.94 20.13
N ASP A 386 6.81 -18.19 20.53
CA ASP A 386 5.67 -17.88 19.67
C ASP A 386 6.05 -16.83 18.60
N ILE A 387 7.07 -16.01 18.87
CA ILE A 387 7.69 -15.09 17.91
C ILE A 387 9.12 -15.58 17.63
N SER A 388 9.49 -15.65 16.35
CA SER A 388 10.87 -15.97 15.96
C SER A 388 11.83 -14.89 16.43
N GLN A 389 12.96 -15.31 17.00
CA GLN A 389 14.06 -14.41 17.39
C GLN A 389 14.54 -13.54 16.22
N SER A 390 14.68 -14.11 15.02
CA SER A 390 15.13 -13.36 13.84
C SER A 390 14.16 -12.27 13.42
N ARG A 391 12.85 -12.53 13.51
CA ARG A 391 11.79 -11.55 13.20
C ARG A 391 11.79 -10.40 14.20
N TYR A 392 11.96 -10.71 15.48
CA TYR A 392 12.06 -9.70 16.53
C TYR A 392 13.31 -8.83 16.39
N GLU A 393 14.45 -9.40 15.98
CA GLU A 393 15.68 -8.66 15.68
C GLU A 393 15.49 -7.70 14.49
N SER A 394 14.88 -8.16 13.41
CA SER A 394 14.50 -7.30 12.27
C SER A 394 13.60 -6.14 12.72
N TYR A 395 12.58 -6.43 13.53
CA TYR A 395 11.69 -5.41 14.10
C TYR A 395 12.48 -4.35 14.89
N ARG A 396 13.35 -4.77 15.81
CA ARG A 396 14.15 -3.87 16.63
C ARG A 396 15.09 -3.01 15.80
N GLU A 397 15.69 -3.58 14.76
CA GLU A 397 16.59 -2.84 13.88
C GLU A 397 15.83 -1.80 13.06
N PHE A 398 14.73 -2.18 12.40
CA PHE A 398 13.97 -1.25 11.58
C PHE A 398 13.33 -0.11 12.37
N ARG A 399 13.01 -0.36 13.64
CA ARG A 399 12.54 0.68 14.55
C ARG A 399 13.64 1.69 14.93
N LYS A 400 14.92 1.31 14.90
CA LYS A 400 16.06 2.20 15.19
C LYS A 400 16.55 2.98 13.98
N SER A 401 16.53 2.36 12.81
CA SER A 401 17.16 2.89 11.59
C SER A 401 16.34 3.95 10.83
N ASN A 402 15.19 4.38 11.35
CA ASN A 402 14.27 5.32 10.70
C ASN A 402 14.00 6.58 11.53
#